data_AF-A0A1G9JN56-F1
#
_entry.id   AF-A0A1G9JN56-F1
#
_cell.length_a   1.000
_cell.length_b   1.000
_cell.length_c   1.000
_cell.angle_alpha   90.00
_cell.angle_beta   90.00
_cell.angle_gamma   90.00
#
_symmetry.space_group_name_H-M   'P 1'
#
loop_
_entity.id
_entity.type
_entity.pdbx_description
1 polymer ?
#
loop_
_entity_poly.entity_id
_entity_poly.type
_entity_poly.pdbx_seq_one_letter_code
_entity_poly.pdbx_strand_id
1 'polypeptide(L)'
;MKIKDMKISKLQIGLIFFIASYLTNDHPKVDAAIVISDTLKENSRNHKIERNVFVDALTWHNDALYNNLELNLTEISKHEFQSCIGKYKTSCVLDSGKFISGSGLYVMHNGKETFETYLAEKNTNRKMLIPSTYDAGILKMLLSPSCNQLVVCSSYDGPDYENYYEYRAEIFLFNVSTGIGLKGITPALNYYTKDWSINDLTWVDEHTIALELYNGTRTGNEENLKFRYFKSNLKGK
;
A
#
# COMPACT_ATOMS: atom_id res chain seq x y z
N MET A 1 -29.62 -35.65 58.41
CA MET A 1 -29.60 -37.12 58.36
C MET A 1 -29.66 -37.54 56.89
N LYS A 2 -28.75 -38.42 56.47
CA LYS A 2 -28.51 -38.87 55.07
C LYS A 2 -29.66 -39.72 54.51
N ILE A 3 -29.79 -39.73 53.18
CA ILE A 3 -29.89 -40.87 52.21
C ILE A 3 -30.01 -40.21 50.81
N LYS A 4 -29.00 -40.29 49.92
CA LYS A 4 -28.75 -41.34 48.89
C LYS A 4 -29.94 -41.50 47.92
N ASP A 5 -29.84 -41.63 46.59
CA ASP A 5 -28.78 -41.94 45.63
C ASP A 5 -29.40 -41.80 44.20
N MET A 6 -28.58 -41.38 43.19
CA MET A 6 -28.55 -41.84 41.77
C MET A 6 -29.81 -41.81 40.87
N LYS A 7 -29.81 -41.64 39.53
CA LYS A 7 -28.91 -41.58 38.35
C LYS A 7 -29.69 -40.72 37.31
N ILE A 8 -29.14 -40.07 36.28
CA ILE A 8 -28.62 -40.60 35.02
C ILE A 8 -28.01 -39.39 34.29
N SER A 9 -26.74 -39.46 33.88
CA SER A 9 -26.27 -38.68 32.72
C SER A 9 -25.55 -39.63 31.77
N LYS A 10 -26.02 -39.67 30.53
CA LYS A 10 -25.35 -40.25 29.38
C LYS A 10 -25.33 -39.14 28.34
N LEU A 11 -24.14 -38.75 27.89
CA LEU A 11 -23.70 -38.76 26.49
C LEU A 11 -22.49 -37.82 26.32
N GLN A 12 -21.29 -38.37 26.39
CA GLN A 12 -20.10 -37.80 25.77
C GLN A 12 -19.40 -38.92 25.01
N ILE A 13 -19.43 -38.81 23.68
CA ILE A 13 -18.66 -39.65 22.75
C ILE A 13 -18.03 -38.68 21.73
N GLY A 14 -16.73 -38.83 21.52
CA GLY A 14 -15.92 -38.03 20.59
C GLY A 14 -14.46 -38.04 21.03
N LEU A 15 -13.85 -39.23 21.14
CA LEU A 15 -13.01 -39.86 20.12
C LEU A 15 -11.71 -39.07 19.87
N ILE A 16 -10.67 -39.46 20.60
CA ILE A 16 -9.27 -39.08 20.40
C ILE A 16 -8.70 -40.02 19.32
N PHE A 17 -8.06 -39.46 18.30
CA PHE A 17 -7.11 -40.21 17.47
C PHE A 17 -5.76 -39.49 17.45
N PHE A 18 -4.78 -40.14 18.05
CA PHE A 18 -3.35 -39.95 17.82
C PHE A 18 -2.97 -40.65 16.51
N ILE A 19 -2.26 -39.97 15.61
CA ILE A 19 -1.22 -40.60 14.78
C ILE A 19 -0.06 -39.60 14.62
N ALA A 20 1.12 -40.02 15.05
CA ALA A 20 2.39 -39.36 14.79
C ALA A 20 3.07 -39.98 13.56
N SER A 21 3.75 -39.10 12.82
CA SER A 21 4.96 -39.29 11.98
C SER A 21 4.95 -40.32 10.84
N TYR A 22 5.21 -39.85 9.61
CA TYR A 22 6.27 -40.39 8.76
C TYR A 22 6.87 -39.31 7.84
N LEU A 23 8.21 -39.27 7.83
CA LEU A 23 9.06 -38.59 6.86
C LEU A 23 8.90 -39.23 5.48
N THR A 24 8.66 -38.44 4.44
CA THR A 24 9.07 -38.75 3.07
C THR A 24 9.53 -37.46 2.39
N ASN A 25 10.83 -37.38 2.11
CA ASN A 25 11.39 -36.50 1.08
C ASN A 25 10.78 -36.91 -0.25
N ASP A 26 10.00 -36.04 -0.88
CA ASP A 26 9.77 -36.13 -2.32
C ASP A 26 9.77 -34.72 -2.91
N HIS A 27 10.85 -34.42 -3.62
CA HIS A 27 10.94 -33.29 -4.53
C HIS A 27 10.00 -33.54 -5.72
N PRO A 28 9.03 -32.66 -6.01
CA PRO A 28 8.42 -32.68 -7.32
C PRO A 28 9.44 -32.17 -8.36
N LYS A 29 9.98 -33.10 -9.15
CA LYS A 29 10.62 -32.81 -10.43
C LYS A 29 9.60 -32.12 -11.32
N VAL A 30 9.83 -30.85 -11.64
CA VAL A 30 9.13 -30.16 -12.71
C VAL A 30 9.85 -30.53 -14.01
N ASP A 31 9.13 -31.23 -14.88
CA ASP A 31 9.60 -31.60 -16.21
C ASP A 31 9.92 -30.34 -17.03
N ALA A 32 11.10 -30.34 -17.65
CA ALA A 32 11.50 -29.33 -18.60
C ALA A 32 10.57 -29.38 -19.82
N ALA A 33 9.82 -28.30 -20.04
CA ALA A 33 9.05 -28.14 -21.27
C ALA A 33 10.01 -28.07 -22.46
N ILE A 34 9.88 -29.06 -23.35
CA ILE A 34 10.56 -29.14 -24.64
C ILE A 34 10.07 -27.98 -25.51
N VAL A 35 10.97 -27.05 -25.82
CA VAL A 35 10.76 -26.04 -26.86
C VAL A 35 10.89 -26.74 -28.20
N ILE A 36 9.74 -27.02 -28.83
CA ILE A 36 9.67 -27.43 -30.23
C ILE A 36 9.95 -26.17 -31.08
N SER A 37 11.14 -26.13 -31.68
CA SER A 37 11.48 -25.17 -32.72
C SER A 37 10.90 -25.67 -34.05
N ASP A 38 9.72 -25.19 -34.43
CA ASP A 38 9.23 -25.31 -35.79
C ASP A 38 9.20 -23.92 -36.46
N THR A 39 10.28 -23.64 -37.17
CA THR A 39 10.26 -22.82 -38.37
C THR A 39 9.23 -23.38 -39.35
N LEU A 40 8.30 -22.54 -39.84
CA LEU A 40 8.10 -22.31 -41.27
C LEU A 40 6.97 -21.30 -41.56
N LYS A 41 7.35 -20.34 -42.41
CA LYS A 41 6.57 -19.69 -43.49
C LYS A 41 5.64 -18.52 -43.15
N GLU A 42 6.12 -17.36 -43.62
CA GLU A 42 5.33 -16.26 -44.14
C GLU A 42 4.08 -16.73 -44.89
N ASN A 43 2.93 -16.17 -44.52
CA ASN A 43 2.02 -15.63 -45.53
C ASN A 43 1.22 -14.46 -44.95
N SER A 44 1.28 -13.38 -45.70
CA SER A 44 0.74 -12.06 -45.45
C SER A 44 -0.79 -12.04 -45.46
N ARG A 45 -1.40 -11.43 -44.43
CA ARG A 45 -2.59 -10.60 -44.61
C ARG A 45 -2.52 -9.39 -43.70
N ASN A 46 -2.47 -8.24 -44.36
CA ASN A 46 -2.55 -6.90 -43.80
C ASN A 46 -3.77 -6.75 -42.88
N HIS A 47 -3.52 -6.71 -41.58
CA HIS A 47 -4.26 -5.81 -40.69
C HIS A 47 -3.23 -5.00 -39.92
N LYS A 48 -2.80 -3.90 -40.55
CA LYS A 48 -2.09 -2.82 -39.87
C LYS A 48 -3.10 -2.16 -38.93
N ILE A 49 -3.35 -2.83 -37.80
CA ILE A 49 -3.86 -2.14 -36.62
C ILE A 49 -2.75 -1.14 -36.31
N GLU A 50 -3.01 0.13 -36.61
CA GLU A 50 -2.20 1.23 -36.13
C GLU A 50 -2.23 1.16 -34.61
N ARG A 51 -1.28 0.40 -34.03
CA ARG A 51 -0.85 0.63 -32.67
C ARG A 51 -0.28 2.03 -32.69
N ASN A 52 -1.09 3.00 -32.26
CA ASN A 52 -0.59 4.29 -31.84
C ASN A 52 0.64 4.01 -30.98
N VAL A 53 1.81 4.39 -31.49
CA VAL A 53 3.07 4.29 -30.75
C VAL A 53 2.94 5.32 -29.64
N PHE A 54 2.37 4.90 -28.52
CA PHE A 54 2.47 5.65 -27.29
C PHE A 54 3.94 5.59 -26.89
N VAL A 55 4.64 6.70 -27.12
CA VAL A 55 5.98 6.92 -26.58
C VAL A 55 5.94 6.58 -25.09
N ASP A 56 6.93 5.82 -24.62
CA ASP A 56 7.12 5.53 -23.19
C ASP A 56 7.19 6.86 -22.44
N ALA A 57 6.08 7.28 -21.84
CA ALA A 57 5.99 8.54 -21.15
C ALA A 57 5.97 8.25 -19.65
N LEU A 58 7.15 8.37 -19.05
CA LEU A 58 7.26 8.49 -17.60
C LEU A 58 6.90 9.92 -17.21
N THR A 59 5.88 10.06 -16.36
CA THR A 59 5.53 11.33 -15.73
C THR A 59 6.01 11.32 -14.28
N TRP A 60 6.64 12.40 -13.85
CA TRP A 60 6.88 12.69 -12.44
C TRP A 60 6.39 14.10 -12.15
N HIS A 61 5.99 14.36 -10.91
CA HIS A 61 5.53 15.67 -10.50
C HIS A 61 6.65 16.39 -9.75
N ASN A 62 6.93 17.62 -10.16
CA ASN A 62 7.80 18.51 -9.41
C ASN A 62 7.06 19.05 -8.18
N ASP A 63 7.74 19.19 -7.05
CA ASP A 63 7.19 19.74 -5.81
C ASP A 63 6.54 21.11 -5.99
N ALA A 64 6.98 21.89 -6.98
CA ALA A 64 6.37 23.17 -7.37
C ALA A 64 4.90 23.06 -7.83
N LEU A 65 4.39 21.85 -8.11
CA LEU A 65 3.00 21.60 -8.48
C LEU A 65 2.08 21.39 -7.26
N TYR A 66 2.62 21.26 -6.06
CA TYR A 66 1.86 21.04 -4.84
C TYR A 66 1.73 22.35 -4.04
N ASN A 67 0.62 22.50 -3.33
CA ASN A 67 0.54 23.48 -2.25
C ASN A 67 1.00 22.84 -0.94
N ASN A 68 1.57 23.65 -0.04
CA ASN A 68 1.98 23.14 1.26
C ASN A 68 0.74 22.77 2.11
N LEU A 69 0.71 21.54 2.60
CA LEU A 69 -0.22 21.06 3.61
C LEU A 69 0.26 21.53 4.99
N GLU A 70 -0.68 21.92 5.85
CA GLU A 70 -0.41 22.12 7.28
C GLU A 70 -1.08 21.01 8.10
N LEU A 71 -0.27 20.26 8.84
CA LEU A 71 -0.79 19.25 9.76
C LEU A 71 -1.06 19.86 11.14
N ASN A 72 -2.33 20.09 11.42
CA ASN A 72 -2.81 20.46 12.75
C ASN A 72 -3.10 19.18 13.56
N LEU A 73 -2.05 18.64 14.20
CA LEU A 73 -2.11 17.38 14.92
C LEU A 73 -2.92 17.49 16.22
N THR A 74 -4.01 16.74 16.30
CA THR A 74 -4.78 16.52 17.55
C THR A 74 -4.53 15.10 18.05
N GLU A 75 -4.00 14.97 19.27
CA GLU A 75 -3.69 13.65 19.85
C GLU A 75 -4.97 12.85 20.09
N ILE A 76 -4.91 11.55 19.77
CA ILE A 76 -5.97 10.57 19.99
C ILE A 76 -5.41 9.34 20.71
N SER A 77 -6.29 8.49 21.23
CA SER A 77 -5.86 7.23 21.84
C SER A 77 -5.48 6.18 20.79
N LYS A 78 -4.64 5.21 21.16
CA LYS A 78 -4.38 4.01 20.34
C LYS A 78 -5.67 3.29 19.94
N HIS A 79 -6.61 3.16 20.88
CA HIS A 79 -7.91 2.52 20.62
C HIS A 79 -8.72 3.28 19.57
N GLU A 80 -8.71 4.61 19.63
CA GLU A 80 -9.38 5.45 18.63
C GLU A 80 -8.71 5.32 17.25
N PHE A 81 -7.38 5.28 17.18
CA PHE A 81 -6.65 5.04 15.93
C PHE A 81 -7.03 3.68 15.31
N GLN A 82 -7.02 2.62 16.11
CA GLN A 82 -7.45 1.29 15.67
C GLN A 82 -8.93 1.27 15.24
N SER A 83 -9.79 2.04 15.92
CA SER A 83 -11.18 2.22 15.47
C SER A 83 -11.26 2.94 14.12
N CYS A 84 -10.36 3.87 13.80
CA CYS A 84 -10.33 4.53 12.50
C CYS A 84 -9.96 3.52 11.41
N ILE A 85 -8.91 2.71 11.63
CA ILE A 85 -8.53 1.62 10.71
C ILE A 85 -9.70 0.67 10.44
N GLY A 86 -10.40 0.22 11.50
CA GLY A 86 -11.53 -0.70 11.35
C GLY A 86 -12.77 -0.11 10.68
N LYS A 87 -12.91 1.22 10.69
CA LYS A 87 -14.03 1.94 10.04
C LYS A 87 -13.72 2.38 8.62
N TYR A 88 -12.45 2.51 8.27
CA TYR A 88 -12.02 2.95 6.95
C TYR A 88 -12.56 2.02 5.86
N LYS A 89 -13.32 2.62 4.94
CA LYS A 89 -13.89 1.95 3.76
C LYS A 89 -13.95 2.95 2.62
N THR A 90 -13.69 2.45 1.41
CA THR A 90 -13.85 3.21 0.18
C THR A 90 -15.22 2.93 -0.45
N SER A 91 -15.79 3.93 -1.12
CA SER A 91 -17.01 3.78 -1.91
C SER A 91 -16.74 3.10 -3.26
N CYS A 92 -15.51 3.20 -3.77
CA CYS A 92 -15.09 2.50 -4.98
C CYS A 92 -14.65 1.06 -4.68
N VAL A 93 -14.79 0.19 -5.69
CA VAL A 93 -14.24 -1.17 -5.67
C VAL A 93 -12.74 -1.08 -5.92
N LEU A 94 -11.95 -1.70 -5.04
CA LEU A 94 -10.49 -1.77 -5.19
C LEU A 94 -10.07 -3.07 -5.87
N ASP A 95 -9.03 -3.01 -6.69
CA ASP A 95 -8.37 -4.19 -7.27
C ASP A 95 -7.36 -4.83 -6.29
N SER A 96 -6.66 -5.87 -6.75
CA SER A 96 -5.64 -6.57 -5.95
C SER A 96 -4.46 -5.66 -5.56
N GLY A 97 -4.19 -4.63 -6.36
CA GLY A 97 -3.19 -3.59 -6.07
C GLY A 97 -3.70 -2.50 -5.14
N LYS A 98 -4.89 -2.66 -4.55
CA LYS A 98 -5.54 -1.68 -3.66
C LYS A 98 -5.81 -0.33 -4.31
N PHE A 99 -5.96 -0.30 -5.63
CA PHE A 99 -6.32 0.89 -6.39
C PHE A 99 -7.70 0.75 -7.04
N ILE A 100 -8.25 1.82 -7.63
CA ILE A 100 -9.61 1.83 -8.19
C ILE A 100 -9.75 0.81 -9.32
N SER A 101 -10.57 -0.22 -9.10
CA SER A 101 -10.88 -1.24 -10.10
C SER A 101 -11.58 -0.63 -11.31
N GLY A 102 -11.23 -1.09 -12.51
CA GLY A 102 -11.78 -0.58 -13.76
C GLY A 102 -11.25 0.80 -14.20
N SER A 103 -10.37 1.44 -13.41
CA SER A 103 -9.76 2.74 -13.78
C SER A 103 -8.81 2.69 -14.97
N GLY A 104 -8.45 1.48 -15.42
CA GLY A 104 -7.37 1.27 -16.39
C GLY A 104 -5.97 1.48 -15.81
N LEU A 105 -5.86 1.70 -14.50
CA LEU A 105 -4.59 1.84 -13.79
C LEU A 105 -4.26 0.58 -12.99
N TYR A 106 -2.98 0.40 -12.69
CA TYR A 106 -2.48 -0.60 -11.75
C TYR A 106 -1.22 -0.08 -11.04
N VAL A 107 -0.96 -0.61 -9.85
CA VAL A 107 0.24 -0.32 -9.07
C VAL A 107 1.37 -1.23 -9.52
N MET A 108 2.53 -0.65 -9.78
CA MET A 108 3.74 -1.36 -10.16
C MET A 108 4.89 -0.96 -9.23
N HIS A 109 5.60 -1.96 -8.71
CA HIS A 109 6.81 -1.76 -7.92
C HIS A 109 8.02 -2.21 -8.73
N ASN A 110 9.08 -1.41 -8.70
CA ASN A 110 10.35 -1.75 -9.32
C ASN A 110 11.47 -1.51 -8.30
N GLY A 111 12.26 -2.54 -8.00
CA GLY A 111 13.41 -2.31 -7.13
C GLY A 111 14.41 -3.45 -7.05
N LYS A 112 15.66 -3.07 -6.81
CA LYS A 112 16.77 -3.95 -6.41
C LYS A 112 17.49 -3.35 -5.21
N GLU A 113 17.87 -2.07 -5.32
CA GLU A 113 18.53 -1.30 -4.25
C GLU A 113 17.64 -0.11 -3.85
N THR A 114 17.10 0.59 -4.85
CA THR A 114 16.02 1.56 -4.68
C THR A 114 14.68 0.94 -5.06
N PHE A 115 13.61 1.30 -4.35
CA PHE A 115 12.25 0.81 -4.52
C PHE A 115 11.35 1.94 -5.00
N GLU A 116 11.08 1.94 -6.30
CA GLU A 116 10.19 2.89 -6.94
C GLU A 116 8.78 2.32 -7.02
N THR A 117 7.78 3.17 -6.80
CA THR A 117 6.37 2.81 -7.01
C THR A 117 5.77 3.66 -8.11
N TYR A 118 5.01 3.02 -9.00
CA TYR A 118 4.38 3.65 -10.14
C TYR A 118 2.88 3.35 -10.17
N LEU A 119 2.10 4.33 -10.63
CA LEU A 119 0.79 4.06 -11.24
C LEU A 119 0.98 3.95 -12.75
N ALA A 120 0.63 2.81 -13.33
CA ALA A 120 0.78 2.55 -14.76
C ALA A 120 -0.58 2.30 -15.43
N GLU A 121 -0.71 2.70 -16.69
CA GLU A 121 -1.90 2.41 -17.50
C GLU A 121 -1.83 1.02 -18.12
N LYS A 122 -2.94 0.28 -18.14
CA LYS A 122 -2.99 -1.08 -18.72
C LYS A 122 -2.90 -1.09 -20.24
N ASN A 123 -3.41 -0.05 -20.89
CA ASN A 123 -3.57 0.01 -22.34
C ASN A 123 -2.52 0.89 -23.04
N THR A 124 -1.64 1.52 -22.28
CA THR A 124 -0.57 2.38 -22.81
C THR A 124 0.71 2.12 -22.02
N ASN A 125 1.86 2.56 -22.52
CA ASN A 125 3.11 2.48 -21.77
C ASN A 125 3.30 3.67 -20.81
N ARG A 126 2.24 4.42 -20.50
CA ARG A 126 2.33 5.58 -19.60
C ARG A 126 2.41 5.12 -18.16
N LYS A 127 3.36 5.69 -17.43
CA LYS A 127 3.53 5.49 -16.00
C LYS A 127 3.75 6.82 -15.30
N MET A 128 3.23 6.93 -14.09
CA MET A 128 3.45 8.04 -13.18
C MET A 128 4.25 7.53 -12.00
N LEU A 129 5.42 8.13 -11.75
CA LEU A 129 6.20 7.87 -10.55
C LEU A 129 5.45 8.45 -9.35
N ILE A 130 5.21 7.61 -8.35
CA ILE A 130 4.68 8.04 -7.06
C ILE A 130 5.85 8.62 -6.25
N PRO A 131 5.73 9.85 -5.73
CA PRO A 131 6.84 10.51 -5.08
C PRO A 131 7.25 9.77 -3.81
N SER A 132 8.55 9.56 -3.70
CA SER A 132 9.26 9.15 -2.49
C SER A 132 10.69 9.65 -2.60
N THR A 133 11.19 10.31 -1.55
CA THR A 133 12.60 10.72 -1.48
C THR A 133 13.51 9.64 -0.92
N TYR A 134 12.94 8.54 -0.40
CA TYR A 134 13.69 7.44 0.22
C TYR A 134 13.87 6.26 -0.72
N ASP A 135 15.01 5.58 -0.58
CA ASP A 135 15.35 4.39 -1.37
C ASP A 135 14.43 3.20 -1.05
N ALA A 136 13.88 3.13 0.17
CA ALA A 136 12.88 2.13 0.54
C ALA A 136 11.52 2.34 -0.15
N GLY A 137 11.32 3.49 -0.81
CA GLY A 137 10.07 3.84 -1.48
C GLY A 137 8.98 4.32 -0.52
N ILE A 138 7.74 4.25 -1.01
CA ILE A 138 6.57 4.68 -0.25
C ILE A 138 6.25 3.68 0.87
N LEU A 139 5.80 4.20 2.01
CA LEU A 139 5.28 3.37 3.11
C LEU A 139 3.85 2.94 2.83
N LYS A 140 3.00 3.87 2.36
CA LYS A 140 1.58 3.62 2.18
C LYS A 140 0.98 4.52 1.11
N MET A 141 -0.03 3.98 0.43
CA MET A 141 -0.88 4.68 -0.52
C MET A 141 -2.33 4.30 -0.27
N LEU A 142 -3.22 5.28 -0.05
CA LEU A 142 -4.63 5.07 0.26
C LEU A 142 -5.54 6.07 -0.48
N LEU A 143 -6.66 5.57 -0.99
CA LEU A 143 -7.72 6.41 -1.54
C LEU A 143 -8.61 6.96 -0.41
N SER A 144 -9.11 8.19 -0.55
CA SER A 144 -10.11 8.72 0.38
C SER A 144 -11.40 7.90 0.35
N PRO A 145 -12.30 8.05 1.35
CA PRO A 145 -13.57 7.33 1.37
C PRO A 145 -14.39 7.45 0.09
N SER A 146 -14.41 8.62 -0.58
CA SER A 146 -15.09 8.82 -1.87
C SER A 146 -14.23 8.49 -3.10
N CYS A 147 -12.96 8.11 -2.91
CA CYS A 147 -11.97 7.82 -3.95
C CYS A 147 -11.67 8.98 -4.90
N ASN A 148 -11.92 10.22 -4.48
CA ASN A 148 -11.57 11.43 -5.22
C ASN A 148 -10.21 12.03 -4.78
N GLN A 149 -9.57 11.44 -3.78
CA GLN A 149 -8.24 11.80 -3.31
C GLN A 149 -7.38 10.55 -3.11
N LEU A 150 -6.07 10.71 -3.26
CA LEU A 150 -5.06 9.70 -2.98
C LEU A 150 -4.03 10.30 -2.04
N VAL A 151 -3.87 9.72 -0.85
CA VAL A 151 -2.77 10.05 0.05
C VAL A 151 -1.65 9.03 -0.12
N VAL A 152 -0.44 9.53 -0.21
CA VAL A 152 0.81 8.77 -0.25
C VAL A 152 1.66 9.26 0.90
N CYS A 153 2.26 8.35 1.65
CA CYS A 153 3.23 8.73 2.67
C CYS A 153 4.45 7.81 2.64
N SER A 154 5.55 8.38 3.10
CA SER A 154 6.84 7.73 3.21
C SER A 154 7.57 8.30 4.43
N SER A 155 8.44 7.50 5.02
CA SER A 155 9.35 7.97 6.07
C SER A 155 10.55 7.06 6.15
N TYR A 156 11.70 7.62 6.50
CA TYR A 156 12.91 6.87 6.79
C TYR A 156 13.52 7.38 8.08
N ASP A 157 13.92 6.45 8.94
CA ASP A 157 14.35 6.74 10.30
C ASP A 157 15.55 5.89 10.74
N GLY A 158 16.25 5.34 9.75
CA GLY A 158 17.51 4.65 9.95
C GLY A 158 18.56 5.56 10.61
N PRO A 159 19.60 4.96 11.24
CA PRO A 159 20.63 5.71 11.95
C PRO A 159 21.42 6.70 11.08
N ASP A 160 21.37 6.52 9.76
CA ASP A 160 22.04 7.32 8.75
C ASP A 160 21.10 8.30 8.03
N TYR A 161 19.84 8.43 8.46
CA TYR A 161 18.85 9.32 7.85
C TYR A 161 19.40 10.73 7.59
N GLU A 162 20.01 11.36 8.60
CA GLU A 162 20.51 12.74 8.51
C GLU A 162 21.67 12.92 7.51
N ASN A 163 22.30 11.81 7.09
CA ASN A 163 23.40 11.84 6.12
C ASN A 163 22.89 11.88 4.67
N TYR A 164 21.69 11.37 4.40
CA TYR A 164 21.22 11.10 3.04
C TYR A 164 19.93 11.83 2.68
N TYR A 165 19.09 12.14 3.65
CA TYR A 165 17.75 12.67 3.39
C TYR A 165 17.49 13.97 4.15
N GLU A 166 16.81 14.91 3.49
CA GLU A 166 16.51 16.22 4.07
C GLU A 166 15.38 16.16 5.11
N TYR A 167 14.38 15.30 4.87
CA TYR A 167 13.16 15.17 5.64
C TYR A 167 12.95 13.75 6.12
N ARG A 168 12.41 13.59 7.33
CA ARG A 168 12.23 12.33 8.03
C ARG A 168 10.93 11.62 7.65
N ALA A 169 9.91 12.41 7.32
CA ALA A 169 8.66 11.93 6.76
C ALA A 169 8.11 12.91 5.75
N GLU A 170 7.37 12.36 4.80
CA GLU A 170 6.68 13.09 3.74
C GLU A 170 5.28 12.54 3.50
N ILE A 171 4.36 13.42 3.15
CA ILE A 171 2.98 13.10 2.77
C ILE A 171 2.65 13.87 1.50
N PHE A 172 2.13 13.17 0.50
CA PHE A 172 1.63 13.74 -0.74
C PHE A 172 0.14 13.44 -0.88
N LEU A 173 -0.62 14.42 -1.32
CA LEU A 173 -2.03 14.32 -1.62
C LEU A 173 -2.23 14.62 -3.11
N PHE A 174 -3.03 13.78 -3.76
CA PHE A 174 -3.46 13.97 -5.15
C PHE A 174 -4.97 14.05 -5.21
N ASN A 175 -5.49 14.87 -6.13
CA ASN A 175 -6.86 14.74 -6.58
C ASN A 175 -6.97 13.59 -7.58
N VAL A 176 -8.09 12.87 -7.53
CA VAL A 176 -8.40 11.71 -8.35
C VAL A 176 -9.73 11.93 -9.07
N SER A 177 -9.67 11.95 -10.39
CA SER A 177 -10.83 11.93 -11.28
C SER A 177 -10.93 10.56 -11.95
N THR A 178 -11.96 9.80 -11.60
CA THR A 178 -12.16 8.44 -12.12
C THR A 178 -12.49 8.43 -13.62
N GLY A 179 -12.02 7.40 -14.33
CA GLY A 179 -12.41 7.12 -15.72
C GLY A 179 -11.52 7.75 -16.80
N ILE A 180 -10.54 8.56 -16.43
CA ILE A 180 -9.63 9.23 -17.40
C ILE A 180 -8.15 8.81 -17.24
N GLY A 181 -7.88 7.72 -16.53
CA GLY A 181 -6.54 7.16 -16.34
C GLY A 181 -5.60 8.10 -15.58
N LEU A 182 -4.32 8.13 -15.95
CA LEU A 182 -3.30 8.94 -15.25
C LEU A 182 -3.57 10.45 -15.33
N LYS A 183 -4.29 10.90 -16.37
CA LYS A 183 -4.67 12.32 -16.51
C LYS A 183 -5.63 12.78 -15.39
N GLY A 184 -6.29 11.84 -14.73
CA GLY A 184 -7.17 12.13 -13.60
C GLY A 184 -6.44 12.22 -12.27
N ILE A 185 -5.14 11.95 -12.22
CA ILE A 185 -4.35 12.04 -11.00
C ILE A 185 -3.54 13.33 -11.07
N THR A 186 -3.81 14.25 -10.16
CA THR A 186 -3.16 15.58 -10.16
C THR A 186 -2.64 15.92 -8.77
N PRO A 187 -1.41 16.46 -8.65
CA PRO A 187 -0.88 17.00 -7.40
C PRO A 187 -1.87 17.94 -6.72
N ALA A 188 -2.04 17.82 -5.41
CA ALA A 188 -2.86 18.72 -4.61
C ALA A 188 -2.03 19.36 -3.50
N LEU A 189 -1.56 18.56 -2.56
CA LEU A 189 -0.81 19.04 -1.39
C LEU A 189 0.43 18.19 -1.10
N ASN A 190 1.44 18.78 -0.46
CA ASN A 190 2.58 18.05 0.11
C ASN A 190 2.92 18.54 1.52
N TYR A 191 3.50 17.67 2.33
CA TYR A 191 3.99 17.99 3.66
C TYR A 191 5.31 17.25 3.89
N TYR A 192 6.25 17.93 4.53
CA TYR A 192 7.51 17.36 4.97
C TYR A 192 7.78 17.73 6.43
N THR A 193 8.47 16.85 7.15
CA THR A 193 8.92 17.13 8.52
C THR A 193 10.24 16.44 8.81
N LYS A 194 11.01 17.01 9.74
CA LYS A 194 12.24 16.41 10.28
C LYS A 194 12.03 15.80 11.67
N ASP A 195 10.87 16.04 12.27
CA ASP A 195 10.67 15.87 13.72
C ASP A 195 10.26 14.45 14.10
N TRP A 196 9.53 13.76 13.21
CA TRP A 196 8.90 12.47 13.49
C TRP A 196 8.81 11.62 12.22
N SER A 197 8.62 10.32 12.44
CA SER A 197 8.43 9.32 11.38
C SER A 197 7.01 8.78 11.41
N ILE A 198 6.54 8.28 10.26
CA ILE A 198 5.21 7.67 10.11
C ILE A 198 5.37 6.16 10.29
N ASN A 199 4.60 5.57 11.18
CA ASN A 199 4.45 4.11 11.24
C ASN A 199 3.25 3.65 10.41
N ASP A 200 2.12 4.35 10.56
CA ASP A 200 0.89 4.02 9.87
C ASP A 200 0.04 5.29 9.64
N LEU A 201 -0.79 5.26 8.61
CA LEU A 201 -1.73 6.29 8.19
C LEU A 201 -3.05 5.62 7.75
N THR A 202 -4.18 6.18 8.17
CA THR A 202 -5.52 5.78 7.67
C THR A 202 -6.44 6.99 7.51
N TRP A 203 -7.45 6.89 6.65
CA TRP A 203 -8.48 7.92 6.54
C TRP A 203 -9.51 7.80 7.68
N VAL A 204 -9.91 8.94 8.22
CA VAL A 204 -11.01 9.06 9.18
C VAL A 204 -12.31 9.41 8.44
N ASP A 205 -12.21 10.37 7.52
CA ASP A 205 -13.26 10.85 6.64
C ASP A 205 -12.64 11.42 5.35
N GLU A 206 -13.39 12.21 4.58
CA GLU A 206 -12.94 12.76 3.29
C GLU A 206 -11.82 13.80 3.40
N HIS A 207 -11.63 14.39 4.58
CA HIS A 207 -10.71 15.51 4.78
C HIS A 207 -9.78 15.29 5.98
N THR A 208 -9.86 14.14 6.63
CA THR A 208 -9.14 13.89 7.88
C THR A 208 -8.42 12.56 7.81
N ILE A 209 -7.14 12.57 8.17
CA ILE A 209 -6.33 11.36 8.36
C ILE A 209 -6.05 11.14 9.84
N ALA A 210 -5.83 9.89 10.21
CA ALA A 210 -5.25 9.49 11.47
C ALA A 210 -3.85 8.92 11.22
N LEU A 211 -2.92 9.24 12.12
CA LEU A 211 -1.49 8.96 12.01
C LEU A 211 -1.02 8.23 13.27
N GLU A 212 -0.24 7.16 13.09
CA GLU A 212 0.61 6.59 14.13
C GLU A 212 2.04 7.07 13.87
N LEU A 213 2.56 7.87 14.79
CA LEU A 213 3.84 8.55 14.67
C LEU A 213 4.79 8.08 15.78
N TYR A 214 6.09 8.20 15.53
CA TYR A 214 7.10 7.96 16.56
C TYR A 214 8.32 8.84 16.32
N ASN A 215 9.07 9.06 17.40
CA ASN A 215 10.31 9.82 17.40
C ASN A 215 11.40 8.95 18.01
N GLY A 216 12.53 8.82 17.30
CA GLY A 216 13.66 7.99 17.73
C GLY A 216 14.17 7.13 16.59
N THR A 217 15.42 6.70 16.67
CA THR A 217 16.06 5.89 15.63
C THR A 217 15.57 4.44 15.72
N ARG A 218 15.07 3.88 14.62
CA ARG A 218 14.79 2.45 14.53
C ARG A 218 16.09 1.68 14.35
N THR A 219 16.69 1.31 15.49
CA THR A 219 17.84 0.39 15.55
C THR A 219 17.43 -0.90 16.24
N GLY A 220 17.58 -2.05 15.56
CA GLY A 220 17.33 -3.37 16.15
C GLY A 220 15.84 -3.68 16.35
N ASN A 221 15.49 -4.30 17.47
CA ASN A 221 14.11 -4.67 17.80
C ASN A 221 13.30 -3.40 18.16
N GLU A 222 12.09 -3.27 17.63
CA GLU A 222 11.18 -2.10 17.76
C GLU A 222 10.76 -1.76 19.20
N GLU A 223 11.28 -2.47 20.20
CA GLU A 223 10.91 -2.40 21.62
C GLU A 223 11.16 -1.01 22.26
N ASN A 224 12.00 -0.18 21.65
CA ASN A 224 12.31 1.17 22.15
C ASN A 224 11.48 2.29 21.51
N LEU A 225 10.68 2.00 20.47
CA LEU A 225 9.89 3.01 19.79
C LEU A 225 8.63 3.36 20.60
N LYS A 226 8.46 4.65 20.92
CA LYS A 226 7.26 5.16 21.57
C LYS A 226 6.32 5.74 20.52
N PHE A 227 5.27 4.99 20.22
CA PHE A 227 4.22 5.43 19.31
C PHE A 227 3.25 6.40 19.96
N ARG A 228 2.85 7.42 19.21
CA ARG A 228 1.79 8.39 19.54
C ARG A 228 0.82 8.47 18.37
N TYR A 229 -0.43 8.78 18.67
CA TYR A 229 -1.52 8.70 17.70
C TYR A 229 -2.19 10.06 17.55
N PHE A 230 -2.44 10.47 16.32
CA PHE A 230 -2.98 11.80 16.02
C PHE A 230 -4.05 11.74 14.93
N LYS A 231 -4.88 12.77 14.89
CA LYS A 231 -5.68 13.14 13.72
C LYS A 231 -5.21 14.48 13.17
N SER A 232 -5.33 14.66 11.87
CA SER A 232 -5.17 15.95 11.22
C SER A 232 -6.15 16.11 10.08
N ASN A 233 -6.69 17.31 9.94
CA ASN A 233 -7.40 17.69 8.73
C ASN A 233 -6.40 18.01 7.62
N LEU A 234 -6.74 17.69 6.39
CA LEU A 234 -5.97 17.96 5.18
C LEU A 234 -6.49 19.25 4.55
N LYS A 235 -5.92 20.39 4.95
CA LYS A 235 -6.17 21.69 4.32
C LYS A 235 -4.87 22.23 3.74
N GLY A 236 -4.95 22.81 2.55
CA GLY A 236 -3.87 23.66 2.05
C GLY A 236 -3.74 24.93 2.88
N LYS A 237 -2.52 25.46 2.96
CA LYS A 237 -2.27 26.83 3.44
C LYS A 237 -2.81 27.88 2.47
#